data_AF-A0A9R0Y054-F1
#
_entry.id   AF-A0A9R0Y054-F1
#
_cell.length_a   1.000
_cell.length_b   1.000
_cell.length_c   1.000
_cell.angle_alpha   90.00
_cell.angle_beta   90.00
_cell.angle_gamma   90.00
#
_symmetry.space_group_name_H-M   'P 1'
#
loop_
_entity.id
_entity.type
_entity.pdbx_description
1 polymer ?
#
loop_
_entity_poly.entity_id
_entity_poly.type
_entity_poly.pdbx_seq_one_letter_code
_entity_poly.pdbx_strand_id
1 'polypeptide(L)'
;MAATATATAAASLSLHLRLRPPPHAHRSPLRHAPFLLSPSPSTPWPPHHLHVANGRLPPPCRPSVKARAGAIEAPSLARLGGAVETDRLPADVRDRAMDAVDYLGGRVTIGDVASRAGLQIDQAERALQALAADTGGFLEVSGEGEVLYVFPEDYRAKLAGKSFRMRVEPLVDKAKEAGAYLARVSFGTALVASIVLVYATIIAILSSSSSDEDNRGRRRRSYGSTMFLPTDLFWYLDAGSSRRRRVEKDKGMSFIESVFSFVFGNGDPNDGLEERRWKMIGQYISSNGGVVTAEELAPYLDVPAPAEQTNSKDDESFILPVLLRFQGHPLVDDQGNILYRFPSLQRTASSKGGGSREYVGTRWSTMSSGVEKFMEEKPWEFSEANALERAMVAGLGGLNLFGVIILGNLLKQMTMTPGGLISFAAQLFPLLQIYAGSFFAIPLFRWLLLRKTNNDIARRNKAREERAQELLSPEPSLRRKLLSARDMAQWKVITPGEIVYTTEKDLLDQKYEVREWERRFKKLESD
;
A
#
# COMPACT_ATOMS: atom_id res chain seq x y z
N MET A 1 46.59 -24.94 -21.13
CA MET A 1 47.02 -26.36 -21.14
C MET A 1 46.47 -27.03 -19.89
N ALA A 2 46.00 -28.28 -20.02
CA ALA A 2 45.25 -29.12 -19.06
C ALA A 2 43.72 -28.83 -19.03
N ALA A 3 42.91 -29.52 -19.83
CA ALA A 3 42.41 -30.93 -19.72
C ALA A 3 41.08 -30.98 -18.94
N THR A 4 39.91 -30.82 -19.59
CA THR A 4 39.06 -31.89 -20.17
C THR A 4 39.03 -33.22 -19.39
N ALA A 5 37.95 -33.45 -18.64
CA ALA A 5 37.47 -34.78 -18.31
C ALA A 5 35.94 -34.79 -18.37
N THR A 6 35.45 -35.53 -19.34
CA THR A 6 34.07 -35.90 -19.66
C THR A 6 33.56 -36.98 -18.73
N ALA A 7 32.31 -36.89 -18.27
CA ALA A 7 31.54 -38.04 -17.80
C ALA A 7 30.06 -37.88 -18.18
N THR A 8 29.66 -38.65 -19.19
CA THR A 8 28.29 -38.89 -19.63
C THR A 8 27.69 -40.06 -18.85
N ALA A 9 26.50 -39.90 -18.29
CA ALA A 9 25.60 -41.01 -17.96
C ALA A 9 24.13 -40.57 -18.02
N ALA A 10 23.41 -41.12 -18.99
CA ALA A 10 21.97 -41.09 -19.10
C ALA A 10 21.34 -42.11 -18.13
N ALA A 11 20.13 -41.84 -17.62
CA ALA A 11 18.97 -42.72 -17.78
C ALA A 11 17.76 -42.31 -16.89
N SER A 12 16.58 -42.39 -17.51
CA SER A 12 15.29 -42.86 -16.98
C SER A 12 14.55 -42.05 -15.91
N LEU A 13 13.64 -41.20 -16.39
CA LEU A 13 12.38 -40.83 -15.73
C LEU A 13 11.43 -42.03 -15.74
N SER A 14 11.02 -42.51 -14.57
CA SER A 14 9.92 -43.47 -14.41
C SER A 14 8.77 -42.81 -13.66
N LEU A 15 7.68 -42.67 -14.40
CA LEU A 15 6.35 -42.26 -14.01
C LEU A 15 5.74 -43.29 -13.04
N HIS A 16 5.16 -42.86 -11.91
CA HIS A 16 4.13 -43.65 -11.23
C HIS A 16 3.09 -42.74 -10.57
N LEU A 17 2.03 -42.46 -11.32
CA LEU A 17 0.71 -42.13 -10.79
C LEU A 17 0.19 -43.32 -9.97
N ARG A 18 -0.33 -43.07 -8.77
CA ARG A 18 -1.29 -43.96 -8.10
C ARG A 18 -2.56 -43.19 -7.76
N LEU A 19 -3.59 -43.47 -8.56
CA LEU A 19 -5.00 -43.21 -8.32
C LEU A 19 -5.54 -44.11 -7.21
N ARG A 20 -6.39 -43.59 -6.33
CA ARG A 20 -7.42 -44.34 -5.60
C ARG A 20 -8.58 -43.41 -5.16
N PRO A 21 -9.79 -43.94 -4.92
CA PRO A 21 -11.06 -43.44 -5.49
C PRO A 21 -12.03 -42.90 -4.41
N PRO A 22 -13.24 -42.42 -4.78
CA PRO A 22 -14.22 -41.84 -3.85
C PRO A 22 -15.22 -42.89 -3.33
N PRO A 23 -16.03 -42.55 -2.31
CA PRO A 23 -17.29 -43.25 -2.06
C PRO A 23 -18.52 -42.41 -2.42
N HIS A 24 -19.40 -43.01 -3.24
CA HIS A 24 -20.86 -42.77 -3.22
C HIS A 24 -21.45 -43.37 -1.91
N ALA A 25 -22.67 -43.14 -1.42
CA ALA A 25 -23.92 -42.74 -2.04
C ALA A 25 -25.00 -42.39 -0.97
N HIS A 26 -26.03 -41.68 -1.43
CA HIS A 26 -27.46 -41.93 -1.20
C HIS A 26 -28.26 -41.34 -0.02
N ARG A 27 -29.33 -40.67 -0.48
CA ARG A 27 -30.76 -40.73 -0.09
C ARG A 27 -31.30 -39.63 0.84
N SER A 28 -31.97 -38.69 0.18
CA SER A 28 -33.14 -37.94 0.64
C SER A 28 -34.33 -38.87 0.95
N PRO A 29 -35.35 -38.37 1.68
CA PRO A 29 -36.54 -37.94 0.94
C PRO A 29 -37.22 -36.65 1.43
N LEU A 30 -37.89 -36.07 0.43
CA LEU A 30 -38.97 -35.06 0.32
C LEU A 30 -39.93 -34.89 1.52
N ARG A 31 -40.40 -33.65 1.74
CA ARG A 31 -41.78 -33.21 1.37
C ARG A 31 -42.10 -31.74 1.74
N HIS A 32 -42.70 -31.07 0.75
CA HIS A 32 -43.77 -30.05 0.78
C HIS A 32 -43.54 -28.64 1.34
N ALA A 33 -43.70 -27.67 0.43
CA ALA A 33 -44.03 -26.24 0.64
C ALA A 33 -45.54 -26.10 1.03
N PRO A 34 -46.11 -24.93 1.40
CA PRO A 34 -45.96 -23.64 0.69
C PRO A 34 -45.96 -22.35 1.55
N PHE A 35 -45.66 -21.24 0.86
CA PHE A 35 -46.04 -19.83 1.07
C PHE A 35 -46.94 -19.45 2.26
N LEU A 36 -46.65 -18.31 2.92
CA LEU A 36 -47.43 -17.06 2.83
C LEU A 36 -46.89 -15.96 3.78
N LEU A 37 -46.79 -14.73 3.23
CA LEU A 37 -47.08 -13.40 3.80
C LEU A 37 -46.42 -12.93 5.13
N SER A 38 -45.64 -11.86 4.99
CA SER A 38 -45.45 -10.73 5.94
C SER A 38 -46.80 -10.18 6.47
N PRO A 39 -46.88 -9.36 7.57
CA PRO A 39 -45.87 -8.38 8.03
C PRO A 39 -45.66 -8.26 9.56
N SER A 40 -44.64 -7.49 9.94
CA SER A 40 -44.47 -6.88 11.27
C SER A 40 -45.70 -6.03 11.66
N PRO A 41 -45.93 -5.78 12.97
CA PRO A 41 -45.36 -4.55 13.51
C PRO A 41 -44.86 -4.63 14.96
N SER A 42 -44.10 -3.58 15.25
CA SER A 42 -43.43 -3.08 16.44
C SER A 42 -44.27 -2.85 17.71
N THR A 43 -43.51 -2.66 18.80
CA THR A 43 -43.79 -1.96 20.10
C THR A 43 -44.29 -2.83 21.27
N PRO A 44 -44.15 -2.38 22.53
CA PRO A 44 -43.03 -1.69 23.20
C PRO A 44 -42.68 -2.30 24.59
N TRP A 45 -41.58 -1.83 25.19
CA TRP A 45 -41.18 -2.14 26.58
C TRP A 45 -42.24 -1.73 27.63
N PRO A 46 -42.29 -2.42 28.78
CA PRO A 46 -42.73 -1.83 30.04
C PRO A 46 -41.61 -1.68 31.09
N PRO A 47 -41.80 -0.86 32.13
CA PRO A 47 -40.73 -0.31 32.98
C PRO A 47 -40.57 -1.05 34.32
N HIS A 48 -39.39 -0.81 34.92
CA HIS A 48 -39.03 -0.74 36.34
C HIS A 48 -39.80 -1.59 37.36
N HIS A 49 -39.09 -2.43 38.13
CA HIS A 49 -39.26 -2.48 39.59
C HIS A 49 -37.95 -2.90 40.29
N LEU A 50 -37.46 -2.00 41.14
CA LEU A 50 -36.43 -2.22 42.16
C LEU A 50 -36.98 -3.19 43.21
N HIS A 51 -36.22 -4.24 43.53
CA HIS A 51 -36.41 -5.01 44.75
C HIS A 51 -35.12 -4.99 45.57
N VAL A 52 -35.20 -4.32 46.72
CA VAL A 52 -34.24 -4.37 47.82
C VAL A 52 -34.34 -5.74 48.48
N ALA A 53 -33.21 -6.41 48.69
CA ALA A 53 -33.10 -7.58 49.55
C ALA A 53 -31.90 -7.42 50.50
N ASN A 54 -32.20 -7.47 51.81
CA ASN A 54 -31.26 -7.40 52.92
C ASN A 54 -30.46 -8.71 53.09
N GLY A 55 -29.16 -8.56 53.36
CA GLY A 55 -28.44 -9.25 54.44
C GLY A 55 -27.93 -10.68 54.22
N ARG A 56 -26.60 -10.82 54.11
CA ARG A 56 -25.72 -11.54 55.08
C ARG A 56 -24.27 -11.59 54.55
N LEU A 57 -23.33 -11.13 55.39
CA LEU A 57 -21.88 -11.21 55.19
C LEU A 57 -21.34 -12.61 55.55
N PRO A 58 -20.43 -13.21 54.76
CA PRO A 58 -19.62 -14.34 55.20
C PRO A 58 -18.30 -13.91 55.90
N PRO A 59 -17.73 -14.73 56.80
CA PRO A 59 -16.61 -14.35 57.67
C PRO A 59 -15.23 -14.40 57.00
N PRO A 60 -14.19 -13.75 57.57
CA PRO A 60 -12.87 -13.64 56.95
C PRO A 60 -11.99 -14.88 57.18
N CYS A 61 -11.49 -15.47 56.09
CA CYS A 61 -10.47 -16.52 56.12
C CYS A 61 -9.08 -15.92 56.42
N ARG A 62 -8.44 -16.35 57.51
CA ARG A 62 -7.01 -16.11 57.79
C ARG A 62 -6.14 -17.13 57.04
N PRO A 63 -5.09 -16.73 56.31
CA PRO A 63 -4.10 -17.69 55.83
C PRO A 63 -3.08 -18.00 56.93
N SER A 64 -2.87 -19.30 57.21
CA SER A 64 -1.81 -19.80 58.08
C SER A 64 -0.50 -19.86 57.28
N VAL A 65 0.53 -19.17 57.77
CA VAL A 65 1.89 -19.22 57.22
C VAL A 65 2.56 -20.51 57.69
N LYS A 66 2.88 -21.42 56.74
CA LYS A 66 3.94 -22.43 56.92
C LYS A 66 5.07 -22.09 55.97
N ALA A 67 6.17 -21.60 56.53
CA ALA A 67 7.42 -21.38 55.81
C ALA A 67 8.05 -22.74 55.45
N ARG A 68 8.36 -22.95 54.17
CA ARG A 68 9.30 -23.96 53.72
C ARG A 68 10.36 -23.25 52.89
N ALA A 69 11.59 -23.28 53.40
CA ALA A 69 12.76 -22.77 52.71
C ALA A 69 12.97 -23.56 51.41
N GLY A 70 13.00 -22.84 50.28
CA GLY A 70 13.37 -23.33 48.96
C GLY A 70 14.04 -22.17 48.23
N ALA A 71 15.21 -22.45 47.65
CA ALA A 71 16.03 -21.49 46.93
C ALA A 71 15.19 -20.69 45.92
N ILE A 72 15.33 -19.37 45.95
CA ILE A 72 14.73 -18.48 44.95
C ILE A 72 15.61 -18.59 43.71
N GLU A 73 15.30 -19.54 42.83
CA GLU A 73 15.55 -19.32 41.41
C GLU A 73 14.69 -18.13 40.99
N ALA A 74 15.33 -17.15 40.34
CA ALA A 74 14.65 -16.02 39.75
C ALA A 74 13.48 -16.52 38.90
N PRO A 75 12.28 -15.90 38.99
CA PRO A 75 11.18 -16.31 38.14
C PRO A 75 11.60 -16.04 36.70
N SER A 76 11.89 -17.11 35.96
CA SER A 76 11.94 -17.07 34.51
C SER A 76 10.64 -16.44 34.05
N LEU A 77 10.75 -15.23 33.51
CA LEU A 77 9.69 -14.46 32.89
C LEU A 77 8.72 -15.42 32.21
N ALA A 78 7.49 -15.49 32.72
CA ALA A 78 6.47 -16.37 32.20
C ALA A 78 6.31 -16.10 30.71
N ARG A 79 6.89 -16.96 29.86
CA ARG A 79 6.71 -16.94 28.41
C ARG A 79 5.24 -17.26 28.13
N LEU A 80 4.43 -16.22 28.09
CA LEU A 80 3.04 -16.30 27.62
C LEU A 80 3.05 -16.61 26.11
N GLY A 81 3.07 -17.90 25.79
CA GLY A 81 2.67 -18.44 24.49
C GLY A 81 3.70 -18.28 23.36
N GLY A 82 3.94 -19.35 22.60
CA GLY A 82 4.79 -19.35 21.40
C GLY A 82 4.21 -18.57 20.19
N ALA A 83 3.35 -17.57 20.43
CA ALA A 83 2.83 -16.70 19.39
C ALA A 83 3.77 -15.50 19.22
N VAL A 84 4.23 -15.26 18.00
CA VAL A 84 5.06 -14.10 17.65
C VAL A 84 4.17 -12.86 17.70
N GLU A 85 4.48 -11.91 18.60
CA GLU A 85 3.66 -10.71 18.80
C GLU A 85 3.67 -9.81 17.55
N THR A 86 4.76 -9.78 16.79
CA THR A 86 4.82 -9.04 15.52
C THR A 86 3.88 -9.57 14.45
N ASP A 87 3.44 -10.83 14.52
CA ASP A 87 2.52 -11.42 13.54
C ASP A 87 1.08 -10.91 13.72
N ARG A 88 0.74 -10.41 14.92
CA ARG A 88 -0.56 -9.79 15.23
C ARG A 88 -0.70 -8.37 14.66
N LEU A 89 0.41 -7.74 14.29
CA LEU A 89 0.41 -6.40 13.73
C LEU A 89 0.05 -6.43 12.22
N PRO A 90 -0.55 -5.34 11.71
CA PRO A 90 -0.58 -5.08 10.27
C PRO A 90 0.85 -5.03 9.71
N ALA A 91 1.06 -5.62 8.54
CA ALA A 91 2.38 -5.73 7.93
C ALA A 91 2.96 -4.34 7.57
N ASP A 92 2.11 -3.43 7.09
CA ASP A 92 2.48 -2.05 6.78
C ASP A 92 2.99 -1.29 8.01
N VAL A 93 2.37 -1.47 9.18
CA VAL A 93 2.78 -0.81 10.43
C VAL A 93 4.13 -1.36 10.88
N ARG A 94 4.27 -2.68 10.83
CA ARG A 94 5.49 -3.40 11.22
C ARG A 94 6.67 -3.01 10.34
N ASP A 95 6.51 -3.06 9.02
CA ASP A 95 7.59 -2.82 8.07
C ASP A 95 8.05 -1.36 8.12
N ARG A 96 7.11 -0.41 8.23
CA ARG A 96 7.44 1.01 8.42
C ARG A 96 8.13 1.29 9.75
N ALA A 97 7.73 0.61 10.83
CA ALA A 97 8.41 0.74 12.12
C ALA A 97 9.86 0.18 12.05
N MET A 98 10.06 -0.99 11.42
CA MET A 98 11.39 -1.56 11.22
C MET A 98 12.28 -0.66 10.35
N ASP A 99 11.75 -0.07 9.28
CA ASP A 99 12.51 0.86 8.43
C ASP A 99 12.90 2.15 9.17
N ALA A 100 12.03 2.64 10.07
CA ALA A 100 12.36 3.77 10.92
C ALA A 100 13.45 3.42 11.96
N VAL A 101 13.37 2.24 12.59
CA VAL A 101 14.37 1.75 13.54
C VAL A 101 15.75 1.60 12.88
N ASP A 102 15.80 1.00 11.69
CA ASP A 102 17.04 0.85 10.92
C ASP A 102 17.67 2.21 10.59
N TYR A 103 16.84 3.15 10.13
CA TYR A 103 17.30 4.48 9.77
C TYR A 103 17.90 5.24 10.96
N LEU A 104 17.36 5.02 12.16
CA LEU A 104 17.79 5.68 13.40
C LEU A 104 18.95 4.96 14.11
N GLY A 105 19.38 3.79 13.61
CA GLY A 105 20.51 3.05 14.15
C GLY A 105 20.18 2.23 15.41
N GLY A 106 18.94 1.73 15.53
CA GLY A 106 18.57 0.75 16.55
C GLY A 106 18.23 1.30 17.95
N ARG A 107 18.61 2.55 18.29
CA ARG A 107 18.21 3.22 19.53
C ARG A 107 17.19 4.32 19.24
N VAL A 108 15.94 4.13 19.65
CA VAL A 108 14.82 4.96 19.20
C VAL A 108 13.84 5.33 20.32
N THR A 109 13.20 6.49 20.18
CA THR A 109 12.00 6.83 20.95
C THR A 109 10.73 6.50 20.16
N ILE A 110 9.59 6.44 20.85
CA ILE A 110 8.28 6.28 20.20
C ILE A 110 8.03 7.45 19.22
N GLY A 111 8.45 8.66 19.58
CA GLY A 111 8.30 9.86 18.76
C GLY A 111 9.15 9.86 17.50
N ASP A 112 10.40 9.39 17.60
CA ASP A 112 11.30 9.28 16.45
C ASP A 112 10.73 8.31 15.40
N VAL A 113 10.19 7.18 15.86
CA VAL A 113 9.57 6.18 14.98
C VAL A 113 8.25 6.70 14.40
N ALA A 114 7.38 7.29 15.22
CA ALA A 114 6.11 7.82 14.76
C ALA A 114 6.28 8.94 13.72
N SER A 115 7.18 9.89 13.96
CA SER A 115 7.48 10.97 13.01
C SER A 115 8.08 10.45 11.70
N ARG A 116 9.02 9.51 11.78
CA ARG A 116 9.73 8.98 10.60
C ARG A 116 8.86 8.03 9.76
N ALA A 117 8.05 7.21 10.41
CA ALA A 117 7.17 6.22 9.78
C ALA A 117 5.78 6.77 9.42
N GLY A 118 5.40 7.95 9.95
CA GLY A 118 4.06 8.50 9.81
C GLY A 118 2.98 7.69 10.53
N LEU A 119 3.37 6.95 11.58
CA LEU A 119 2.48 6.09 12.36
C LEU A 119 1.78 6.89 13.47
N GLN A 120 0.62 6.40 13.92
CA GLN A 120 0.04 6.87 15.18
C GLN A 120 0.98 6.52 16.33
N ILE A 121 1.02 7.36 17.37
CA ILE A 121 1.86 7.11 18.56
C ILE A 121 1.57 5.72 19.15
N ASP A 122 0.30 5.36 19.32
CA ASP A 122 -0.13 4.07 19.88
C ASP A 122 0.27 2.87 18.99
N GLN A 123 0.29 3.08 17.67
CA GLN A 123 0.70 2.05 16.71
C GLN A 123 2.22 1.87 16.74
N ALA A 124 2.97 2.97 16.81
CA ALA A 124 4.42 2.96 16.94
C ALA A 124 4.85 2.29 18.26
N GLU A 125 4.19 2.62 19.37
CA GLU A 125 4.44 2.00 20.67
C GLU A 125 4.19 0.49 20.63
N ARG A 126 3.01 0.07 20.16
CA ARG A 126 2.68 -1.35 20.01
C ARG A 126 3.65 -2.09 19.09
N ALA A 127 4.07 -1.46 18.00
CA ALA A 127 5.05 -2.03 17.09
C ALA A 127 6.42 -2.21 17.76
N LEU A 128 6.91 -1.21 18.49
CA LEU A 128 8.19 -1.28 19.19
C LEU A 128 8.18 -2.31 20.32
N GLN A 129 7.09 -2.41 21.08
CA GLN A 129 6.92 -3.42 22.12
C GLN A 129 6.92 -4.85 21.55
N ALA A 130 6.18 -5.08 20.46
CA ALA A 130 6.15 -6.37 19.78
C ALA A 130 7.54 -6.73 19.22
N LEU A 131 8.20 -5.78 18.55
CA LEU A 131 9.57 -5.97 18.04
C LEU A 131 10.54 -6.29 19.18
N ALA A 132 10.47 -5.58 20.31
CA ALA A 132 11.37 -5.79 21.44
C ALA A 132 11.16 -7.17 22.07
N ALA A 133 9.90 -7.58 22.27
CA ALA A 133 9.54 -8.88 22.81
C ALA A 133 10.06 -10.05 21.95
N ASP A 134 9.96 -9.94 20.62
CA ASP A 134 10.32 -11.03 19.72
C ASP A 134 11.83 -11.06 19.39
N THR A 135 12.51 -9.91 19.40
CA THR A 135 13.93 -9.84 19.01
C THR A 135 14.92 -9.77 20.17
N GLY A 136 14.41 -9.61 21.39
CA GLY A 136 15.23 -9.38 22.59
C GLY A 136 15.76 -7.95 22.67
N GLY A 137 14.98 -6.99 22.18
CA GLY A 137 15.26 -5.56 22.40
C GLY A 137 15.05 -5.22 23.87
N PHE A 138 15.83 -4.26 24.37
CA PHE A 138 15.74 -3.80 25.76
C PHE A 138 15.29 -2.34 25.81
N LEU A 139 14.80 -1.95 26.99
CA LEU A 139 14.25 -0.64 27.28
C LEU A 139 15.23 0.11 28.17
N GLU A 140 15.54 1.35 27.80
CA GLU A 140 16.22 2.31 28.67
C GLU A 140 15.21 3.35 29.12
N VAL A 141 15.22 3.70 30.41
CA VAL A 141 14.34 4.73 30.97
C VAL A 141 15.18 5.85 31.55
N SER A 142 14.94 7.07 31.08
CA SER A 142 15.53 8.30 31.60
C SER A 142 14.95 8.64 32.98
N GLY A 143 15.67 9.43 33.78
CA GLY A 143 15.20 9.92 35.07
C GLY A 143 13.88 10.72 35.02
N GLU A 144 13.54 11.27 33.86
CA GLU A 144 12.26 11.96 33.61
C GLU A 144 11.11 11.02 33.18
N GLY A 145 11.35 9.71 33.15
CA GLY A 145 10.37 8.70 32.75
C GLY A 145 10.24 8.49 31.24
N GLU A 146 11.21 8.95 30.45
CA GLU A 146 11.21 8.75 29.00
C GLU A 146 11.78 7.40 28.62
N VAL A 147 11.06 6.65 27.78
CA VAL A 147 11.41 5.28 27.39
C VAL A 147 12.07 5.27 26.01
N LEU A 148 13.24 4.64 25.92
CA LEU A 148 13.95 4.34 24.69
C LEU A 148 13.96 2.84 24.46
N TYR A 149 13.81 2.46 23.19
CA TYR A 149 13.93 1.09 22.74
C TYR A 149 15.28 0.92 22.06
N VAL A 150 16.05 -0.06 22.51
CA VAL A 150 17.34 -0.42 21.93
C VAL A 150 17.25 -1.81 21.33
N PHE A 151 17.50 -1.89 20.03
CA PHE A 151 17.45 -3.13 19.26
C PHE A 151 18.87 -3.59 18.91
N PRO A 152 19.15 -4.90 18.98
CA PRO A 152 20.42 -5.45 18.50
C PRO A 152 20.51 -5.34 16.97
N GLU A 153 21.72 -5.22 16.42
CA GLU A 153 21.93 -5.08 14.95
C GLU A 153 21.28 -6.25 14.15
N ASP A 154 21.28 -7.46 14.72
CA ASP A 154 20.71 -8.66 14.11
C ASP A 154 19.20 -8.86 14.35
N TYR A 155 18.46 -7.84 14.81
CA TYR A 155 17.06 -8.01 15.20
C TYR A 155 16.18 -8.52 14.03
N ARG A 156 16.42 -8.06 12.79
CA ARG A 156 15.68 -8.53 11.59
C ARG A 156 15.89 -10.02 11.31
N ALA A 157 17.12 -10.51 11.44
CA ALA A 157 17.43 -11.92 11.23
C ALA A 157 16.78 -12.80 12.31
N LYS A 158 16.82 -12.35 13.57
CA LYS A 158 16.13 -13.01 14.70
C LYS A 158 14.62 -13.05 14.47
N LEU A 159 14.05 -12.00 13.89
CA LEU A 159 12.62 -11.90 13.62
C LEU A 159 12.18 -12.79 12.45
N ALA A 160 12.90 -12.80 11.33
CA ALA A 160 12.64 -13.68 10.18
C ALA A 160 12.80 -15.18 10.50
N GLY A 161 13.63 -15.49 11.50
CA GLY A 161 13.75 -16.83 12.08
C GLY A 161 12.47 -17.30 12.79
N LYS A 162 11.72 -16.37 13.39
CA LYS A 162 10.55 -16.64 14.23
C LYS A 162 9.21 -16.43 13.51
N SER A 163 9.06 -15.39 12.70
CA SER A 163 7.80 -15.06 12.01
C SER A 163 7.58 -15.95 10.78
N PHE A 164 6.47 -16.68 10.74
CA PHE A 164 6.04 -17.41 9.55
C PHE A 164 5.43 -16.47 8.50
N ARG A 165 4.70 -15.43 8.95
CA ARG A 165 4.04 -14.45 8.08
C ARG A 165 5.03 -13.72 7.18
N MET A 166 6.20 -13.32 7.71
CA MET A 166 7.27 -12.68 6.94
C MET A 166 7.86 -13.56 5.84
N ARG A 167 7.74 -14.89 5.92
CA ARG A 167 8.22 -15.79 4.86
C ARG A 167 7.22 -15.95 3.71
N VAL A 168 5.92 -15.82 4.01
CA VAL A 168 4.84 -16.06 3.04
C VAL A 168 4.44 -14.78 2.31
N GLU A 169 4.47 -13.64 2.99
CA GLU A 169 4.18 -12.32 2.43
C GLU A 169 4.89 -12.03 1.09
N PRO A 170 6.22 -12.21 0.95
CA PRO A 170 6.90 -11.97 -0.32
C PRO A 170 6.49 -12.95 -1.43
N LEU A 171 5.98 -14.14 -1.09
CA LEU A 171 5.46 -15.09 -2.07
C LEU A 171 4.08 -14.68 -2.55
N VAL A 172 3.24 -14.16 -1.65
CA VAL A 172 1.91 -13.64 -1.99
C VAL A 172 2.02 -12.42 -2.90
N ASP A 173 2.93 -11.50 -2.61
CA ASP A 173 3.09 -10.30 -3.45
C ASP A 173 3.64 -10.64 -4.83
N LYS A 174 4.62 -11.55 -4.92
CA LYS A 174 5.06 -12.11 -6.21
C LYS A 174 3.94 -12.82 -6.96
N ALA A 175 3.06 -13.54 -6.25
CA ALA A 175 1.92 -14.21 -6.87
C ALA A 175 0.86 -13.21 -7.37
N LYS A 176 0.62 -12.10 -6.65
CA LYS A 176 -0.26 -11.01 -7.11
C LYS A 176 0.30 -10.36 -8.37
N GLU A 177 1.59 -10.05 -8.40
CA GLU A 177 2.26 -9.49 -9.58
C GLU A 177 2.16 -10.43 -10.80
N ALA A 178 2.44 -11.72 -10.59
CA ALA A 178 2.32 -12.73 -11.65
C ALA A 178 0.87 -12.91 -12.11
N GLY A 179 -0.10 -12.90 -11.18
CA GLY A 179 -1.53 -12.96 -11.48
C GLY A 179 -2.01 -11.74 -12.28
N ALA A 180 -1.57 -10.54 -11.90
CA ALA A 180 -1.84 -9.32 -12.63
C ALA A 180 -1.26 -9.39 -14.05
N TYR A 181 0.00 -9.81 -14.20
CA TYR A 181 0.62 -10.00 -15.52
C TYR A 181 -0.14 -11.01 -16.39
N LEU A 182 -0.56 -12.15 -15.82
CA LEU A 182 -1.35 -13.15 -16.54
C LEU A 182 -2.72 -12.60 -16.97
N ALA A 183 -3.39 -11.79 -16.15
CA ALA A 183 -4.61 -11.09 -16.52
C ALA A 183 -4.38 -10.12 -17.70
N ARG A 184 -3.26 -9.36 -17.70
CA ARG A 184 -2.89 -8.48 -18.82
C ARG A 184 -2.70 -9.27 -20.11
N VAL A 185 -1.93 -10.36 -20.04
CA VAL A 185 -1.61 -11.22 -21.20
C VAL A 185 -2.86 -11.91 -21.76
N SER A 186 -3.67 -12.52 -20.89
CA SER A 186 -4.92 -13.20 -21.28
C SER A 186 -5.91 -12.23 -21.93
N PHE A 187 -6.04 -11.01 -21.41
CA PHE A 187 -6.94 -10.02 -21.99
C PHE A 187 -6.51 -9.58 -23.40
N GLY A 188 -5.22 -9.28 -23.60
CA GLY A 188 -4.72 -8.88 -24.93
C GLY A 188 -4.71 -10.03 -25.94
N THR A 189 -4.44 -11.25 -25.52
CA THR A 189 -4.54 -12.44 -26.39
C THR A 189 -5.99 -12.76 -26.76
N ALA A 190 -6.94 -12.54 -25.85
CA ALA A 190 -8.37 -12.65 -26.15
C ALA A 190 -8.83 -11.66 -27.24
N LEU A 191 -8.27 -10.43 -27.27
CA LEU A 191 -8.55 -9.45 -28.34
C LEU A 191 -8.11 -9.98 -29.71
N VAL A 192 -6.90 -10.54 -29.79
CA VAL A 192 -6.40 -11.08 -31.06
C VAL A 192 -7.22 -12.30 -31.47
N ALA A 193 -7.52 -13.21 -30.52
CA ALA A 193 -8.35 -14.38 -30.78
C ALA A 193 -9.76 -14.00 -31.25
N SER A 194 -10.38 -12.95 -30.67
CA SER A 194 -11.69 -12.48 -31.09
C SER A 194 -11.68 -11.97 -32.53
N ILE A 195 -10.66 -11.19 -32.90
CA ILE A 195 -10.50 -10.67 -34.27
C ILE A 195 -10.35 -11.82 -35.26
N VAL A 196 -9.45 -12.76 -34.98
CA VAL A 196 -9.22 -13.92 -35.86
C VAL A 196 -10.51 -14.73 -36.04
N LEU A 197 -11.24 -15.01 -34.95
CA LEU A 197 -12.49 -15.76 -35.01
C LEU A 197 -13.58 -15.03 -35.82
N VAL A 198 -13.76 -13.74 -35.58
CA VAL A 198 -14.76 -12.91 -36.28
C VAL A 198 -14.49 -12.88 -37.77
N TYR A 199 -13.27 -12.56 -38.18
CA TYR A 199 -12.92 -12.43 -39.59
C TYR A 199 -12.86 -13.78 -40.31
N ALA A 200 -12.39 -14.85 -39.66
CA ALA A 200 -12.47 -16.20 -40.22
C ALA A 200 -13.92 -16.62 -40.49
N THR A 201 -14.84 -16.28 -39.59
CA THR A 201 -16.26 -16.57 -39.76
C THR A 201 -16.87 -15.75 -40.89
N ILE A 202 -16.53 -14.46 -41.00
CA ILE A 202 -16.98 -13.60 -42.11
C ILE A 202 -16.52 -14.19 -43.45
N ILE A 203 -15.24 -14.57 -43.57
CA ILE A 203 -14.70 -15.18 -44.80
C ILE A 203 -15.40 -16.51 -45.11
N ALA A 204 -15.65 -17.35 -44.10
CA ALA A 204 -16.36 -18.62 -44.29
C ALA A 204 -17.79 -18.40 -44.82
N ILE A 205 -18.52 -17.41 -44.29
CA ILE A 205 -19.86 -17.06 -44.75
C ILE A 205 -19.81 -16.56 -46.20
N LEU A 206 -18.91 -15.61 -46.52
CA LEU A 206 -18.79 -15.07 -47.89
C LEU A 206 -18.39 -16.14 -48.91
N SER A 207 -17.44 -17.02 -48.56
CA SER A 207 -16.97 -18.08 -49.47
C SER A 207 -18.02 -19.16 -49.72
N SER A 208 -18.93 -19.39 -48.76
CA SER A 208 -20.04 -20.33 -48.94
C SER A 208 -21.14 -19.81 -49.87
N SER A 209 -21.20 -18.49 -50.12
CA SER A 209 -22.19 -17.86 -51.00
C SER A 209 -21.81 -17.84 -52.49
N SER A 210 -20.58 -18.23 -52.85
CA SER A 210 -20.06 -18.18 -54.23
C SER A 210 -19.87 -19.55 -54.88
N SER A 211 -20.68 -20.55 -54.49
CA SER A 211 -20.60 -21.90 -55.07
C SER A 211 -21.81 -22.21 -55.94
N ASP A 212 -21.75 -21.77 -57.19
CA ASP A 212 -22.47 -22.36 -58.34
C ASP A 212 -21.72 -21.99 -59.64
N GLU A 213 -20.93 -22.93 -60.18
CA GLU A 213 -20.92 -23.33 -61.62
C GLU A 213 -19.76 -24.28 -61.96
N ASP A 214 -20.11 -25.35 -62.68
CA ASP A 214 -19.34 -26.57 -62.94
C ASP A 214 -18.32 -26.52 -64.12
N ASN A 215 -17.23 -27.29 -63.94
CA ASN A 215 -16.40 -28.01 -64.92
C ASN A 215 -16.43 -27.67 -66.43
N ARG A 216 -15.31 -27.16 -66.98
CA ARG A 216 -14.65 -27.69 -68.22
C ARG A 216 -13.13 -27.42 -68.18
N GLY A 217 -12.32 -28.48 -68.30
CA GLY A 217 -10.87 -28.40 -68.21
C GLY A 217 -10.16 -27.83 -69.46
N ARG A 218 -8.93 -27.33 -69.28
CA ARG A 218 -7.74 -27.56 -70.12
C ARG A 218 -6.48 -26.88 -69.54
N ARG A 219 -5.34 -27.39 -70.01
CA ARG A 219 -3.96 -27.26 -69.50
C ARG A 219 -3.34 -25.85 -69.55
N ARG A 220 -2.51 -25.56 -68.53
CA ARG A 220 -1.23 -24.80 -68.47
C ARG A 220 -0.95 -23.70 -69.53
N ARG A 221 -0.74 -22.45 -69.06
CA ARG A 221 0.57 -21.74 -68.99
C ARG A 221 0.41 -20.27 -68.52
N SER A 222 1.21 -19.93 -67.49
CA SER A 222 2.04 -18.73 -67.26
C SER A 222 1.50 -17.29 -67.42
N TYR A 223 1.91 -16.51 -66.41
CA TYR A 223 2.03 -15.04 -66.26
C TYR A 223 0.79 -14.19 -65.92
N GLY A 224 0.77 -13.75 -64.65
CA GLY A 224 0.60 -12.34 -64.30
C GLY A 224 -0.81 -11.86 -63.98
N SER A 225 -1.18 -11.83 -62.69
CA SER A 225 -1.77 -10.66 -61.99
C SER A 225 -2.30 -11.05 -60.60
N THR A 226 -1.56 -10.63 -59.58
CA THR A 226 -2.04 -10.02 -58.33
C THR A 226 -3.13 -10.74 -57.51
N MET A 227 -2.81 -11.92 -56.98
CA MET A 227 -3.44 -12.40 -55.73
C MET A 227 -2.61 -11.93 -54.52
N PHE A 228 -3.23 -11.13 -53.66
CA PHE A 228 -2.72 -10.85 -52.32
C PHE A 228 -2.85 -12.09 -51.44
N LEU A 229 -1.85 -12.97 -51.48
CA LEU A 229 -1.58 -13.90 -50.40
C LEU A 229 -0.92 -13.12 -49.24
N PRO A 230 -1.34 -13.29 -47.98
CA PRO A 230 -0.64 -12.72 -46.84
C PRO A 230 0.58 -13.59 -46.52
N THR A 231 1.59 -13.56 -47.39
CA THR A 231 2.91 -14.15 -47.12
C THR A 231 3.73 -13.35 -46.09
N ASP A 232 3.16 -12.29 -45.52
CA ASP A 232 3.74 -11.55 -44.39
C ASP A 232 3.65 -12.28 -43.04
N LEU A 233 3.00 -13.44 -42.97
CA LEU A 233 3.02 -14.28 -41.76
C LEU A 233 4.34 -15.06 -41.59
N PHE A 234 5.19 -15.12 -42.63
CA PHE A 234 6.44 -15.89 -42.64
C PHE A 234 7.63 -15.18 -41.97
N TRP A 235 7.48 -13.91 -41.56
CA TRP A 235 8.54 -13.16 -40.86
C TRP A 235 8.70 -13.51 -39.37
N TYR A 236 7.85 -14.38 -38.80
CA TYR A 236 7.90 -14.74 -37.38
C TYR A 236 8.60 -16.07 -37.06
N LEU A 237 9.02 -16.84 -38.07
CA LEU A 237 9.51 -18.21 -37.90
C LEU A 237 11.00 -18.42 -38.18
N ASP A 238 11.78 -17.37 -38.45
CA ASP A 238 13.24 -17.51 -38.53
C ASP A 238 13.91 -17.37 -37.15
N ALA A 239 13.97 -18.50 -36.46
CA ALA A 239 14.84 -18.70 -35.32
C ALA A 239 16.29 -18.86 -35.81
N GLY A 240 17.03 -17.74 -35.86
CA GLY A 240 18.47 -17.77 -35.65
C GLY A 240 19.33 -17.10 -36.72
N SER A 241 19.54 -15.78 -36.60
CA SER A 241 20.85 -15.16 -36.87
C SER A 241 20.88 -13.68 -36.41
N SER A 242 21.84 -13.36 -35.54
CA SER A 242 22.48 -12.02 -35.41
C SER A 242 21.63 -10.86 -34.85
N ARG A 243 21.59 -10.61 -33.54
CA ARG A 243 22.70 -10.06 -32.71
C ARG A 243 23.47 -8.89 -33.36
N ARG A 244 22.81 -7.75 -33.64
CA ARG A 244 23.33 -6.37 -33.41
C ARG A 244 22.33 -5.33 -33.92
N ARG A 245 21.40 -4.94 -33.05
CA ARG A 245 20.87 -3.57 -33.02
C ARG A 245 20.36 -3.30 -31.62
N ARG A 246 21.32 -3.10 -30.70
CA ARG A 246 21.07 -2.44 -29.42
C ARG A 246 20.94 -0.94 -29.75
N VAL A 247 19.86 -0.59 -30.44
CA VAL A 247 19.32 0.77 -30.41
C VAL A 247 18.47 0.76 -29.16
N GLU A 248 19.00 1.43 -28.14
CA GLU A 248 18.30 2.07 -27.05
C GLU A 248 16.80 2.20 -27.35
N LYS A 249 16.03 1.17 -27.01
CA LYS A 249 14.59 1.22 -27.11
C LYS A 249 14.17 1.88 -25.82
N ASP A 250 13.77 3.14 -25.92
CA ASP A 250 12.93 3.82 -24.96
C ASP A 250 11.93 2.82 -24.38
N LYS A 251 11.63 2.98 -23.09
CA LYS A 251 10.69 2.18 -22.27
C LYS A 251 9.28 2.08 -22.89
N GLY A 252 9.14 1.44 -24.05
CA GLY A 252 7.87 1.20 -24.73
C GLY A 252 7.27 -0.09 -24.22
N MET A 253 6.00 -0.04 -23.85
CA MET A 253 5.26 -1.20 -23.35
C MET A 253 5.07 -2.26 -24.44
N SER A 254 4.92 -3.52 -24.03
CA SER A 254 4.51 -4.58 -24.96
C SER A 254 3.12 -4.27 -25.53
N PHE A 255 2.82 -4.66 -26.78
CA PHE A 255 1.51 -4.44 -27.38
C PHE A 255 0.34 -4.89 -26.46
N ILE A 256 0.48 -6.06 -25.82
CA ILE A 256 -0.55 -6.59 -24.92
C ILE A 256 -0.68 -5.72 -23.65
N GLU A 257 0.42 -5.19 -23.17
CA GLU A 257 0.45 -4.27 -22.05
C GLU A 257 -0.15 -2.91 -22.43
N SER A 258 0.11 -2.40 -23.64
CA SER A 258 -0.55 -1.20 -24.18
C SER A 258 -2.06 -1.41 -24.33
N VAL A 259 -2.52 -2.60 -24.76
CA VAL A 259 -3.96 -2.95 -24.81
C VAL A 259 -4.58 -2.91 -23.42
N PHE A 260 -3.94 -3.56 -22.44
CA PHE A 260 -4.45 -3.57 -21.07
C PHE A 260 -4.43 -2.17 -20.44
N SER A 261 -3.34 -1.43 -20.60
CA SER A 261 -3.18 -0.05 -20.13
C SER A 261 -4.22 0.87 -20.75
N PHE A 262 -4.53 0.70 -22.04
CA PHE A 262 -5.62 1.43 -22.69
C PHE A 262 -6.97 1.11 -22.04
N VAL A 263 -7.29 -0.18 -21.83
CA VAL A 263 -8.61 -0.60 -21.33
C VAL A 263 -8.82 -0.33 -19.84
N PHE A 264 -7.82 -0.60 -19.00
CA PHE A 264 -7.92 -0.54 -17.53
C PHE A 264 -7.06 0.55 -16.88
N GLY A 265 -5.98 0.99 -17.53
CA GLY A 265 -5.00 1.91 -16.95
C GLY A 265 -3.87 1.17 -16.22
N ASN A 266 -3.01 1.92 -15.54
CA ASN A 266 -1.79 1.38 -14.92
C ASN A 266 -1.82 1.30 -13.38
N GLY A 267 -2.97 1.61 -12.78
CA GLY A 267 -3.13 1.68 -11.32
C GLY A 267 -3.09 3.10 -10.78
N ASP A 268 -3.13 3.23 -9.46
CA ASP A 268 -3.10 4.52 -8.77
C ASP A 268 -1.67 5.10 -8.73
N PRO A 269 -1.38 6.24 -9.36
CA PRO A 269 -0.07 6.88 -9.27
C PRO A 269 0.24 7.45 -7.88
N ASN A 270 -0.79 7.57 -7.03
CA ASN A 270 -0.75 8.08 -5.67
C ASN A 270 -0.92 6.97 -4.62
N ASP A 271 -0.60 5.73 -4.96
CA ASP A 271 -0.58 4.66 -3.97
C ASP A 271 0.39 5.02 -2.82
N GLY A 272 -0.05 4.81 -1.58
CA GLY A 272 0.68 5.25 -0.38
C GLY A 272 0.74 6.77 -0.13
N LEU A 273 -0.10 7.58 -0.81
CA LEU A 273 -0.08 9.04 -0.62
C LEU A 273 -0.37 9.44 0.83
N GLU A 274 -1.35 8.84 1.50
CA GLU A 274 -1.62 9.15 2.91
C GLU A 274 -0.41 8.81 3.80
N GLU A 275 0.26 7.70 3.56
CA GLU A 275 1.45 7.32 4.32
C GLU A 275 2.56 8.36 4.16
N ARG A 276 2.79 8.81 2.92
CA ARG A 276 3.70 9.90 2.60
C ARG A 276 3.28 11.20 3.29
N ARG A 277 1.98 11.51 3.33
CA ARG A 277 1.41 12.69 4.02
C ARG A 277 1.83 12.70 5.48
N TRP A 278 1.53 11.62 6.19
CA TRP A 278 1.79 11.52 7.62
C TRP A 278 3.29 11.50 7.94
N LYS A 279 4.09 10.89 7.07
CA LYS A 279 5.55 10.92 7.16
C LYS A 279 6.11 12.34 6.99
N MET A 280 5.61 13.11 6.04
CA MET A 280 6.03 14.51 5.86
C MET A 280 5.61 15.37 7.04
N ILE A 281 4.36 15.26 7.51
CA ILE A 281 3.87 16.00 8.68
C ILE A 281 4.68 15.66 9.94
N GLY A 282 4.88 14.37 10.21
CA GLY A 282 5.63 13.92 11.38
C GLY A 282 7.08 14.41 11.37
N GLN A 283 7.77 14.31 10.23
CA GLN A 283 9.12 14.83 10.05
C GLN A 283 9.18 16.35 10.17
N TYR A 284 8.21 17.05 9.61
CA TYR A 284 8.12 18.50 9.71
C TYR A 284 8.01 18.93 11.18
N ILE A 285 7.06 18.36 11.93
CA ILE A 285 6.87 18.65 13.36
C ILE A 285 8.12 18.34 14.18
N SER A 286 8.72 17.17 14.00
CA SER A 286 9.94 16.76 14.72
C SER A 286 11.13 17.68 14.40
N SER A 287 11.32 18.01 13.11
CA SER A 287 12.41 18.90 12.67
C SER A 287 12.29 20.32 13.23
N ASN A 288 11.08 20.72 13.64
CA ASN A 288 10.72 22.02 14.16
C ASN A 288 10.57 22.04 15.70
N GLY A 289 11.04 21.01 16.41
CA GLY A 289 11.04 21.00 17.88
C GLY A 289 9.65 20.80 18.48
N GLY A 290 8.78 20.11 17.74
CA GLY A 290 7.47 19.65 18.20
C GLY A 290 6.46 20.76 18.49
N VAL A 291 6.70 22.00 18.08
CA VAL A 291 5.71 23.09 18.11
C VAL A 291 5.53 23.64 16.70
N VAL A 292 4.28 23.72 16.26
CA VAL A 292 3.90 24.16 14.91
C VAL A 292 2.61 24.98 14.94
N THR A 293 2.41 25.80 13.91
CA THR A 293 1.15 26.51 13.69
C THR A 293 0.27 25.74 12.70
N ALA A 294 -1.03 26.06 12.64
CA ALA A 294 -1.94 25.44 11.67
C ALA A 294 -1.53 25.73 10.22
N GLU A 295 -1.06 26.95 9.96
CA GLU A 295 -0.66 27.44 8.64
C GLU A 295 0.59 26.72 8.12
N GLU A 296 1.51 26.35 9.01
CA GLU A 296 2.70 25.56 8.64
C GLU A 296 2.35 24.16 8.13
N LEU A 297 1.25 23.58 8.64
CA LEU A 297 0.81 22.24 8.25
C LEU A 297 -0.21 22.25 7.11
N ALA A 298 -0.82 23.40 6.81
CA ALA A 298 -1.79 23.55 5.73
C ALA A 298 -1.29 23.06 4.35
N PRO A 299 -0.03 23.26 3.93
CA PRO A 299 0.49 22.75 2.65
C PRO A 299 0.50 21.21 2.52
N TYR A 300 0.36 20.48 3.62
CA TYR A 300 0.32 19.02 3.64
C TYR A 300 -1.10 18.45 3.80
N LEU A 301 -2.09 19.33 4.03
CA LEU A 301 -3.47 18.96 4.33
C LEU A 301 -4.41 19.38 3.19
N ASP A 302 -5.63 18.85 3.22
CA ASP A 302 -6.67 19.15 2.24
C ASP A 302 -7.45 20.40 2.68
N VAL A 303 -6.82 21.57 2.56
CA VAL A 303 -7.40 22.88 2.93
C VAL A 303 -7.71 23.68 1.65
N PRO A 304 -8.87 24.37 1.57
CA PRO A 304 -9.16 25.24 0.43
C PRO A 304 -8.15 26.40 0.32
N ALA A 305 -8.06 26.94 -0.89
CA ALA A 305 -7.14 28.03 -1.23
C ALA A 305 -7.39 29.26 -0.32
N PRO A 306 -6.34 30.01 0.06
CA PRO A 306 -6.48 31.21 0.89
C PRO A 306 -7.48 32.22 0.30
N ALA A 307 -7.54 32.33 -1.03
CA ALA A 307 -8.43 33.26 -1.74
C ALA A 307 -9.93 32.86 -1.67
N GLU A 308 -10.23 31.58 -1.44
CA GLU A 308 -11.60 31.07 -1.35
C GLU A 308 -12.17 31.15 0.09
N GLN A 309 -11.32 31.43 1.08
CA GLN A 309 -11.71 31.57 2.49
C GLN A 309 -12.12 33.00 2.82
N THR A 310 -13.29 33.41 2.34
CA THR A 310 -13.80 34.77 2.58
C THR A 310 -14.49 34.94 3.94
N ASN A 311 -14.89 33.84 4.61
CA ASN A 311 -15.72 33.89 5.83
C ASN A 311 -15.10 33.22 7.07
N SER A 312 -13.93 32.59 6.98
CA SER A 312 -13.35 31.82 8.08
C SER A 312 -11.82 31.72 8.00
N LYS A 313 -11.13 32.87 8.04
CA LYS A 313 -9.65 32.90 8.14
C LYS A 313 -9.12 32.16 9.40
N ASP A 314 -9.98 31.94 10.38
CA ASP A 314 -9.64 31.35 11.68
C ASP A 314 -10.11 29.88 11.83
N ASP A 315 -10.63 29.24 10.78
CA ASP A 315 -11.05 27.83 10.89
C ASP A 315 -9.84 26.89 10.82
N GLU A 316 -9.19 26.69 11.96
CA GLU A 316 -8.06 25.78 12.14
C GLU A 316 -8.51 24.31 12.35
N SER A 317 -9.81 23.99 12.16
CA SER A 317 -10.36 22.64 12.42
C SER A 317 -9.68 21.52 11.60
N PHE A 318 -9.02 21.86 10.50
CA PHE A 318 -8.29 20.90 9.67
C PHE A 318 -7.09 20.26 10.38
N ILE A 319 -6.61 20.82 11.50
CA ILE A 319 -5.48 20.30 12.28
C ILE A 319 -5.85 19.10 13.17
N LEU A 320 -7.13 18.94 13.51
CA LEU A 320 -7.60 17.95 14.50
C LEU A 320 -7.13 16.51 14.20
N PRO A 321 -7.14 16.02 12.94
CA PRO A 321 -6.61 14.70 12.62
C PRO A 321 -5.12 14.55 12.96
N VAL A 322 -4.33 15.62 12.82
CA VAL A 322 -2.90 15.62 13.16
C VAL A 322 -2.71 15.51 14.68
N LEU A 323 -3.52 16.25 15.45
CA LEU A 323 -3.51 16.20 16.91
C LEU A 323 -3.86 14.80 17.42
N LEU A 324 -4.90 14.18 16.84
CA LEU A 324 -5.29 12.80 17.19
C LEU A 324 -4.19 11.79 16.84
N ARG A 325 -3.52 11.95 15.69
CA ARG A 325 -2.52 10.98 15.23
C ARG A 325 -1.22 11.03 16.05
N PHE A 326 -0.72 12.24 16.32
CA PHE A 326 0.55 12.47 17.01
C PHE A 326 0.40 12.86 18.49
N GLN A 327 -0.82 12.77 19.03
CA GLN A 327 -1.17 13.16 20.41
C GLN A 327 -0.72 14.59 20.77
N GLY A 328 -1.03 15.54 19.88
CA GLY A 328 -0.76 16.96 20.10
C GLY A 328 -1.84 17.64 20.93
N HIS A 329 -1.50 18.78 21.54
CA HIS A 329 -2.46 19.63 22.24
C HIS A 329 -2.29 21.11 21.86
N PRO A 330 -3.38 21.90 21.87
CA PRO A 330 -3.32 23.33 21.64
C PRO A 330 -2.67 24.05 22.83
N LEU A 331 -1.93 25.10 22.52
CA LEU A 331 -1.24 26.00 23.43
C LEU A 331 -1.50 27.43 22.96
N VAL A 332 -1.75 28.35 23.88
CA VAL A 332 -2.03 29.75 23.51
C VAL A 332 -0.77 30.57 23.78
N ASP A 333 -0.38 31.40 22.82
CA ASP A 333 0.73 32.34 23.00
C ASP A 333 0.31 33.59 23.80
N ASP A 334 1.28 34.43 24.16
CA ASP A 334 1.02 35.69 24.87
C ASP A 334 0.18 36.70 24.07
N GLN A 335 -0.02 36.45 22.76
CA GLN A 335 -0.80 37.29 21.85
C GLN A 335 -2.21 36.75 21.63
N GLY A 336 -2.57 35.60 22.20
CA GLY A 336 -3.86 34.95 22.04
C GLY A 336 -3.99 34.06 20.80
N ASN A 337 -2.90 33.78 20.07
CA ASN A 337 -2.89 32.83 18.96
C ASN A 337 -2.75 31.40 19.46
N ILE A 338 -3.35 30.47 18.73
CA ILE A 338 -3.25 29.04 19.01
C ILE A 338 -2.03 28.46 18.27
N LEU A 339 -1.21 27.74 19.04
CA LEU A 339 -0.07 26.96 18.62
C LEU A 339 -0.32 25.50 18.99
N TYR A 340 0.32 24.56 18.29
CA TYR A 340 0.13 23.14 18.55
C TYR A 340 1.43 22.49 18.99
N ARG A 341 1.40 21.91 20.20
CA ARG A 341 2.54 21.22 20.79
C ARG A 341 2.38 19.72 20.72
N PHE A 342 3.45 19.03 20.35
CA PHE A 342 3.56 17.58 20.19
C PHE A 342 4.69 17.03 21.07
N PRO A 343 4.46 16.80 22.38
CA PRO A 343 5.51 16.42 23.32
C PRO A 343 6.25 15.15 22.92
N SER A 344 5.54 14.15 22.40
CA SER A 344 6.13 12.88 21.97
C SER A 344 7.17 13.07 20.86
N LEU A 345 6.98 14.05 19.98
CA LEU A 345 7.87 14.34 18.84
C LEU A 345 9.02 15.30 19.19
N GLN A 346 9.08 15.83 20.42
CA GLN A 346 10.18 16.67 20.92
C GLN A 346 11.38 15.85 21.43
N ARG A 347 11.17 14.56 21.64
CA ARG A 347 12.11 13.63 22.29
C ARG A 347 12.81 12.76 21.26
N THR A 348 14.13 12.89 21.17
CA THR A 348 14.91 12.16 20.18
C THR A 348 16.09 11.45 20.82
N ALA A 349 16.34 10.21 20.39
CA ALA A 349 17.45 9.39 20.86
C ALA A 349 18.80 9.77 20.21
N SER A 350 18.75 10.41 19.04
CA SER A 350 19.93 10.79 18.25
C SER A 350 20.28 12.27 18.38
N SER A 351 21.57 12.58 18.58
CA SER A 351 22.07 13.97 18.63
C SER A 351 22.07 14.69 17.27
N LYS A 352 21.59 14.03 16.20
CA LYS A 352 21.69 14.52 14.81
C LYS A 352 20.72 15.67 14.50
N GLY A 353 19.81 16.01 15.42
CA GLY A 353 18.72 16.97 15.22
C GLY A 353 18.91 18.36 15.85
N GLY A 354 20.12 18.73 16.25
CA GLY A 354 20.42 20.07 16.80
C GLY A 354 20.49 21.15 15.71
N GLY A 355 19.37 21.43 15.03
CA GLY A 355 19.27 22.54 14.09
C GLY A 355 19.18 23.87 14.83
N SER A 356 19.89 24.89 14.35
CA SER A 356 19.77 26.27 14.82
C SER A 356 18.30 26.72 14.83
N ARG A 357 17.91 27.53 15.84
CA ARG A 357 16.58 28.17 15.93
C ARG A 357 16.44 29.21 14.81
N GLU A 358 16.22 28.74 13.59
CA GLU A 358 16.13 29.57 12.41
C GLU A 358 14.67 29.81 12.02
N TYR A 359 14.42 31.00 11.48
CA TYR A 359 13.10 31.43 11.03
C TYR A 359 12.53 30.51 9.94
N VAL A 360 11.24 30.19 10.03
CA VAL A 360 10.51 29.24 9.16
C VAL A 360 10.67 29.57 7.68
N GLY A 361 10.60 30.85 7.28
CA GLY A 361 10.75 31.24 5.87
C GLY A 361 12.18 31.01 5.32
N THR A 362 13.21 31.23 6.14
CA THR A 362 14.60 30.97 5.75
C THR A 362 14.86 29.47 5.69
N ARG A 363 14.30 28.71 6.63
CA ARG A 363 14.37 27.25 6.62
C ARG A 363 13.58 26.63 5.47
N TRP A 364 12.42 27.17 5.11
CA TRP A 364 11.59 26.68 4.01
C TRP A 364 12.22 26.90 2.64
N SER A 365 13.00 27.97 2.49
CA SER A 365 13.80 28.19 1.28
C SER A 365 14.99 27.22 1.18
N THR A 366 15.62 26.86 2.30
CA THR A 366 16.77 25.92 2.39
C THR A 366 16.39 24.44 2.53
N MET A 367 15.16 24.12 2.97
CA MET A 367 14.59 22.76 3.12
C MET A 367 14.30 22.08 1.77
N SER A 368 14.63 22.75 0.66
CA SER A 368 14.66 22.23 -0.71
C SER A 368 15.55 20.98 -0.91
N SER A 369 16.27 20.51 0.12
CA SER A 369 17.19 19.36 0.03
C SER A 369 16.66 18.04 0.63
N GLY A 370 15.48 17.99 1.29
CA GLY A 370 15.03 16.72 1.91
C GLY A 370 13.56 16.53 2.27
N VAL A 371 12.78 17.60 2.46
CA VAL A 371 11.32 17.51 2.68
C VAL A 371 10.66 18.38 1.61
N GLU A 372 9.73 17.82 0.84
CA GLU A 372 9.00 18.58 -0.16
C GLU A 372 8.22 19.73 0.50
N LYS A 373 8.24 20.89 -0.15
CA LYS A 373 7.59 22.11 0.36
C LYS A 373 6.07 21.93 0.48
N PHE A 374 5.46 21.11 -0.33
CA PHE A 374 4.04 20.82 -0.20
C PHE A 374 3.75 19.42 -0.68
N MET A 375 2.59 18.90 -0.31
CA MET A 375 2.13 17.61 -0.80
C MET A 375 1.61 17.75 -2.23
N GLU A 376 2.37 17.25 -3.19
CA GLU A 376 1.95 17.13 -4.58
C GLU A 376 1.33 15.74 -4.84
N GLU A 377 0.08 15.71 -5.31
CA GLU A 377 -0.51 14.49 -5.85
C GLU A 377 -0.30 14.44 -7.35
N LYS A 378 0.06 13.27 -7.87
CA LYS A 378 0.27 13.07 -9.29
C LYS A 378 -1.06 12.98 -10.02
N PRO A 379 -1.21 13.62 -11.21
CA PRO A 379 -2.39 13.43 -12.02
C PRO A 379 -2.48 11.97 -12.51
N TRP A 380 -3.71 11.48 -12.66
CA TRP A 380 -3.94 10.17 -13.24
C TRP A 380 -3.71 10.22 -14.74
N GLU A 381 -2.72 9.48 -15.20
CA GLU A 381 -2.49 9.29 -16.63
C GLU A 381 -3.54 8.34 -17.20
N PHE A 382 -4.03 8.65 -18.40
CA PHE A 382 -4.98 7.77 -19.07
C PHE A 382 -4.32 6.43 -19.45
N SER A 383 -3.08 6.47 -19.91
CA SER A 383 -2.26 5.30 -20.23
C SER A 383 -0.81 5.74 -20.41
N GLU A 384 0.15 4.95 -19.93
CA GLU A 384 1.59 5.16 -20.20
C GLU A 384 1.96 4.88 -21.66
N ALA A 385 1.04 4.33 -22.47
CA ALA A 385 1.33 3.95 -23.84
C ALA A 385 1.66 5.19 -24.68
N ASN A 386 2.55 5.05 -25.65
CA ASN A 386 2.82 6.15 -26.58
C ASN A 386 1.56 6.51 -27.38
N ALA A 387 1.48 7.75 -27.87
CA ALA A 387 0.32 8.20 -28.65
C ALA A 387 0.05 7.28 -29.87
N LEU A 388 1.12 6.80 -30.53
CA LEU A 388 1.04 5.83 -31.62
C LEU A 388 0.49 4.47 -31.16
N GLU A 389 0.96 3.96 -30.01
CA GLU A 389 0.50 2.68 -29.45
C GLU A 389 -0.99 2.75 -29.10
N ARG A 390 -1.44 3.84 -28.46
CA ARG A 390 -2.88 4.07 -28.18
C ARG A 390 -3.70 4.11 -29.45
N ALA A 391 -3.20 4.79 -30.49
CA ALA A 391 -3.88 4.87 -31.78
C ALA A 391 -3.99 3.50 -32.46
N MET A 392 -2.92 2.68 -32.42
CA MET A 392 -2.95 1.32 -32.96
C MET A 392 -3.91 0.42 -32.19
N VAL A 393 -3.91 0.48 -30.86
CA VAL A 393 -4.83 -0.28 -30.00
C VAL A 393 -6.29 0.12 -30.26
N ALA A 394 -6.56 1.42 -30.37
CA ALA A 394 -7.88 1.93 -30.72
C ALA A 394 -8.29 1.50 -32.13
N GLY A 395 -7.39 1.54 -33.10
CA GLY A 395 -7.62 1.08 -34.47
C GLY A 395 -7.93 -0.42 -34.54
N LEU A 396 -7.16 -1.24 -33.84
CA LEU A 396 -7.38 -2.70 -33.80
C LEU A 396 -8.66 -3.06 -33.06
N GLY A 397 -8.96 -2.39 -31.95
CA GLY A 397 -10.25 -2.52 -31.28
C GLY A 397 -11.41 -2.11 -32.19
N GLY A 398 -11.22 -1.05 -32.98
CA GLY A 398 -12.23 -0.55 -33.92
C GLY A 398 -12.51 -1.55 -35.04
N LEU A 399 -11.45 -2.18 -35.56
CA LEU A 399 -11.54 -3.29 -36.50
C LEU A 399 -12.32 -4.48 -35.89
N ASN A 400 -12.05 -4.84 -34.64
CA ASN A 400 -12.79 -5.90 -33.95
C ASN A 400 -14.28 -5.56 -33.82
N LEU A 401 -14.61 -4.35 -33.35
CA LEU A 401 -16.00 -3.89 -33.20
C LEU A 401 -16.73 -3.86 -34.55
N PHE A 402 -16.09 -3.35 -35.59
CA PHE A 402 -16.64 -3.32 -36.95
C PHE A 402 -16.91 -4.72 -37.49
N GLY A 403 -15.95 -5.64 -37.32
CA GLY A 403 -16.12 -7.06 -37.67
C GLY A 403 -17.31 -7.69 -36.95
N VAL A 404 -17.48 -7.44 -35.65
CA VAL A 404 -18.62 -7.96 -34.87
C VAL A 404 -19.96 -7.40 -35.37
N ILE A 405 -20.02 -6.13 -35.77
CA ILE A 405 -21.23 -5.52 -36.34
C ILE A 405 -21.59 -6.17 -37.69
N ILE A 406 -20.61 -6.33 -38.59
CA ILE A 406 -20.82 -7.00 -39.88
C ILE A 406 -21.27 -8.45 -39.67
N LEU A 407 -20.55 -9.19 -38.83
CA LEU A 407 -20.87 -10.58 -38.54
C LEU A 407 -22.28 -10.72 -37.96
N GLY A 408 -22.69 -9.79 -37.08
CA GLY A 408 -24.06 -9.74 -36.55
C GLY A 408 -25.13 -9.55 -37.62
N ASN A 409 -24.88 -8.69 -38.62
CA ASN A 409 -25.79 -8.50 -39.73
C ASN A 409 -25.85 -9.73 -40.65
N LEU A 410 -24.70 -10.35 -40.94
CA LEU A 410 -24.63 -11.57 -41.75
C LEU A 410 -25.33 -12.77 -41.08
N LEU A 411 -25.13 -12.95 -39.76
CA LEU A 411 -25.78 -14.02 -38.99
C LEU A 411 -27.30 -13.84 -38.92
N LYS A 412 -27.81 -12.60 -38.88
CA LYS A 412 -29.26 -12.32 -38.90
C LYS A 412 -29.93 -12.60 -40.25
N GLN A 413 -29.18 -12.44 -41.34
CA GLN A 413 -29.69 -12.65 -42.70
C GLN A 413 -29.61 -14.12 -43.15
N MET A 414 -28.95 -14.98 -42.37
CA MET A 414 -28.76 -16.39 -42.70
C MET A 414 -30.00 -17.22 -42.33
N THR A 415 -30.63 -17.81 -43.36
CA THR A 415 -31.84 -18.64 -43.26
C THR A 415 -31.56 -20.15 -43.20
N MET A 416 -30.29 -20.57 -43.26
CA MET A 416 -29.85 -21.97 -43.23
C MET A 416 -29.21 -22.31 -41.89
N THR A 417 -29.31 -23.58 -41.46
CA THR A 417 -28.67 -24.08 -40.24
C THR A 417 -27.15 -23.99 -40.36
N PRO A 418 -26.46 -23.15 -39.57
CA PRO A 418 -25.02 -22.98 -39.68
C PRO A 418 -24.29 -24.26 -39.25
N GLY A 419 -23.42 -24.78 -40.11
CA GLY A 419 -22.55 -25.92 -39.81
C GLY A 419 -21.12 -25.48 -39.45
N GLY A 420 -20.45 -26.23 -38.57
CA GLY A 420 -19.03 -26.04 -38.26
C GLY A 420 -18.70 -24.73 -37.53
N LEU A 421 -17.68 -24.01 -38.01
CA LEU A 421 -17.15 -22.78 -37.40
C LEU A 421 -18.21 -21.67 -37.24
N ILE A 422 -19.19 -21.60 -38.14
CA ILE A 422 -20.26 -20.59 -38.11
C ILE A 422 -21.19 -20.82 -36.91
N SER A 423 -21.50 -22.07 -36.59
CA SER A 423 -22.31 -22.43 -35.41
C SER A 423 -21.61 -22.05 -34.11
N PHE A 424 -20.30 -22.34 -34.02
CA PHE A 424 -19.48 -21.99 -32.86
C PHE A 424 -19.40 -20.47 -32.67
N ALA A 425 -19.14 -19.72 -33.73
CA ALA A 425 -19.10 -18.26 -33.67
C ALA A 425 -20.47 -17.64 -33.32
N ALA A 426 -21.58 -18.20 -33.82
CA ALA A 426 -22.93 -17.76 -33.47
C ALA A 426 -23.23 -17.98 -31.98
N GLN A 427 -22.77 -19.09 -31.40
CA GLN A 427 -22.92 -19.35 -29.96
C GLN A 427 -22.10 -18.39 -29.09
N LEU A 428 -20.89 -18.02 -29.53
CA LEU A 428 -20.02 -17.05 -28.83
C LEU A 428 -20.34 -15.59 -29.14
N PHE A 429 -21.18 -15.33 -30.14
CA PHE A 429 -21.52 -13.98 -30.60
C PHE A 429 -21.92 -12.99 -29.49
N PRO A 430 -22.81 -13.32 -28.52
CA PRO A 430 -23.13 -12.38 -27.45
C PRO A 430 -21.90 -12.02 -26.59
N LEU A 431 -20.98 -12.97 -26.35
CA LEU A 431 -19.73 -12.70 -25.63
C LEU A 431 -18.81 -11.79 -26.44
N LEU A 432 -18.70 -12.01 -27.76
CA LEU A 432 -17.92 -11.16 -28.66
C LEU A 432 -18.47 -9.73 -28.71
N GLN A 433 -19.80 -9.56 -28.70
CA GLN A 433 -20.45 -8.25 -28.63
C GLN A 433 -20.16 -7.53 -27.31
N ILE A 434 -20.31 -8.23 -26.18
CA ILE A 434 -20.00 -7.66 -24.86
C ILE A 434 -18.52 -7.27 -24.79
N TYR A 435 -17.63 -8.12 -25.28
CA TYR A 435 -16.20 -7.86 -25.29
C TYR A 435 -15.84 -6.65 -26.18
N ALA A 436 -16.30 -6.62 -27.43
CA ALA A 436 -16.01 -5.50 -28.34
C ALA A 436 -16.64 -4.18 -27.87
N GLY A 437 -17.84 -4.22 -27.30
CA GLY A 437 -18.50 -3.05 -26.72
C GLY A 437 -17.79 -2.54 -25.47
N SER A 438 -17.46 -3.42 -24.53
CA SER A 438 -16.76 -3.07 -23.28
C SER A 438 -15.35 -2.52 -23.51
N PHE A 439 -14.66 -2.98 -24.56
CA PHE A 439 -13.35 -2.48 -24.97
C PHE A 439 -13.32 -0.96 -25.18
N PHE A 440 -14.43 -0.36 -25.65
CA PHE A 440 -14.55 1.09 -25.81
C PHE A 440 -15.37 1.77 -24.71
N ALA A 441 -16.39 1.08 -24.18
CA ALA A 441 -17.23 1.64 -23.13
C ALA A 441 -16.43 1.89 -21.83
N ILE A 442 -15.56 0.95 -21.44
CA ILE A 442 -14.75 1.06 -20.21
C ILE A 442 -13.79 2.26 -20.30
N PRO A 443 -12.94 2.41 -21.34
CA PRO A 443 -12.04 3.56 -21.45
C PRO A 443 -12.75 4.89 -21.57
N LEU A 444 -13.88 4.95 -22.27
CA LEU A 444 -14.67 6.17 -22.42
C LEU A 444 -15.22 6.63 -21.06
N PHE A 445 -15.82 5.71 -20.30
CA PHE A 445 -16.31 6.00 -18.96
C PHE A 445 -15.16 6.37 -18.02
N ARG A 446 -14.04 5.64 -18.06
CA ARG A 446 -12.83 5.96 -17.29
C ARG A 446 -12.32 7.36 -17.62
N TRP A 447 -12.21 7.72 -18.90
CA TRP A 447 -11.75 9.03 -19.33
C TRP A 447 -12.58 10.18 -18.73
N LEU A 448 -13.91 10.02 -18.66
CA LEU A 448 -14.79 11.00 -18.02
C LEU A 448 -14.49 11.15 -16.51
N LEU A 449 -14.34 10.02 -15.80
CA LEU A 449 -13.98 10.03 -14.38
C LEU A 449 -12.61 10.67 -14.15
N LEU A 450 -11.60 10.27 -14.93
CA LEU A 450 -10.23 10.80 -14.82
C LEU A 450 -10.18 12.31 -15.06
N ARG A 451 -10.98 12.83 -15.99
CA ARG A 451 -11.07 14.28 -16.22
C ARG A 451 -11.56 15.02 -14.97
N LYS A 452 -12.58 14.48 -14.29
CA LYS A 452 -13.07 15.06 -13.03
C LYS A 452 -12.02 14.94 -11.92
N THR A 453 -11.48 13.74 -11.71
CA THR A 453 -10.48 13.46 -10.68
C THR A 453 -9.22 14.33 -10.86
N ASN A 454 -8.71 14.47 -12.08
CA ASN A 454 -7.52 15.29 -12.37
C ASN A 454 -7.78 16.79 -12.15
N ASN A 455 -8.98 17.28 -12.48
CA ASN A 455 -9.35 18.66 -12.17
C ASN A 455 -9.42 18.90 -10.65
N ASP A 456 -9.90 17.92 -9.89
CA ASP A 456 -9.99 18.01 -8.43
C ASP A 456 -8.60 17.88 -7.78
N ILE A 457 -7.71 17.03 -8.32
CA ILE A 457 -6.28 16.96 -7.93
C ILE A 457 -5.58 18.30 -8.22
N ALA A 458 -5.75 18.85 -9.41
CA ALA A 458 -5.14 20.12 -9.79
C ALA A 458 -5.59 21.26 -8.86
N ARG A 459 -6.87 21.30 -8.49
CA ARG A 459 -7.39 22.28 -7.52
C ARG A 459 -6.75 22.13 -6.14
N ARG A 460 -6.63 20.89 -5.62
CA ARG A 460 -5.99 20.64 -4.32
C ARG A 460 -4.49 20.96 -4.32
N ASN A 461 -3.76 20.55 -5.36
CA ASN A 461 -2.34 20.89 -5.50
C ASN A 461 -2.13 22.40 -5.57
N LYS A 462 -2.94 23.12 -6.35
CA LYS A 462 -2.88 24.57 -6.44
C LYS A 462 -3.13 25.24 -5.08
N ALA A 463 -4.13 24.78 -4.33
CA ALA A 463 -4.40 25.29 -2.99
C ALA A 463 -3.21 25.08 -2.04
N ARG A 464 -2.57 23.90 -2.06
CA ARG A 464 -1.38 23.62 -1.24
C ARG A 464 -0.15 24.42 -1.67
N GLU A 465 0.01 24.65 -2.97
CA GLU A 465 1.07 25.49 -3.50
C GLU A 465 0.91 26.95 -3.06
N GLU A 466 -0.30 27.51 -3.16
CA GLU A 466 -0.61 28.87 -2.69
C GLU A 466 -0.33 29.02 -1.18
N ARG A 467 -0.65 28.00 -0.36
CA ARG A 467 -0.30 27.96 1.07
C ARG A 467 1.21 27.91 1.32
N ALA A 468 1.93 27.10 0.54
CA ALA A 468 3.39 27.04 0.64
C ALA A 468 4.05 28.38 0.24
N GLN A 469 3.44 29.12 -0.68
CA GLN A 469 3.87 30.47 -1.06
C GLN A 469 3.58 31.50 0.05
N GLU A 470 2.45 31.38 0.75
CA GLU A 470 2.12 32.22 1.91
C GLU A 470 3.16 32.09 3.04
N LEU A 471 3.72 30.88 3.25
CA LEU A 471 4.80 30.67 4.21
C LEU A 471 6.16 31.23 3.78
N LEU A 472 6.40 31.39 2.48
CA LEU A 472 7.62 32.01 1.93
C LEU A 472 7.61 33.52 2.13
N SER A 473 6.45 34.16 1.91
CA SER A 473 6.25 35.60 2.08
C SER A 473 5.09 35.89 3.04
N PRO A 474 5.27 35.64 4.35
CA PRO A 474 4.18 35.74 5.30
C PRO A 474 3.84 37.19 5.65
N GLU A 475 2.55 37.41 5.89
CA GLU A 475 2.03 38.65 6.46
C GLU A 475 2.68 38.93 7.85
N PRO A 476 2.80 40.19 8.30
CA PRO A 476 3.43 40.50 9.59
C PRO A 476 2.78 39.81 10.79
N SER A 477 1.46 39.58 10.75
CA SER A 477 0.69 38.84 11.76
C SER A 477 1.11 37.38 11.82
N LEU A 478 1.07 36.68 10.68
CA LEU A 478 1.50 35.29 10.53
C LEU A 478 2.99 35.12 10.92
N ARG A 479 3.85 36.06 10.49
CA ARG A 479 5.28 36.04 10.85
C ARG A 479 5.51 36.03 12.36
N ARG A 480 4.71 36.79 13.13
CA ARG A 480 4.80 36.79 14.60
C ARG A 480 4.35 35.46 15.20
N LYS A 481 3.25 34.89 14.70
CA LYS A 481 2.76 33.56 15.13
C LYS A 481 3.80 32.47 14.88
N LEU A 482 4.43 32.48 13.70
CA LEU A 482 5.52 31.57 13.35
C LEU A 482 6.73 31.72 14.29
N LEU A 483 7.14 32.95 14.60
CA LEU A 483 8.25 33.20 15.53
C LEU A 483 7.92 32.71 16.95
N SER A 484 6.71 32.97 17.45
CA SER A 484 6.25 32.46 18.74
C SER A 484 6.31 30.93 18.82
N ALA A 485 5.90 30.24 17.74
CA ALA A 485 6.04 28.79 17.65
C ALA A 485 7.49 28.31 17.76
N ARG A 486 8.44 29.06 17.17
CA ARG A 486 9.88 28.74 17.25
C ARG A 486 10.45 29.01 18.64
N ASP A 487 10.00 30.06 19.33
CA ASP A 487 10.45 30.39 20.68
C ASP A 487 10.01 29.33 21.69
N MET A 488 8.80 28.77 21.51
CA MET A 488 8.27 27.68 22.34
C MET A 488 8.77 26.29 21.94
N ALA A 489 9.47 26.16 20.81
CA ALA A 489 10.00 24.89 20.35
C ALA A 489 11.16 24.41 21.25
N GLN A 490 11.13 23.12 21.59
CA GLN A 490 12.11 22.48 22.45
C GLN A 490 12.53 21.14 21.83
N TRP A 491 13.84 20.91 21.79
CA TRP A 491 14.40 19.59 21.51
C TRP A 491 14.99 19.03 22.79
N LYS A 492 14.63 17.79 23.09
CA LYS A 492 15.27 17.04 24.16
C LYS A 492 15.94 15.81 23.57
N VAL A 493 17.27 15.82 23.57
CA VAL A 493 18.08 14.68 23.15
C VAL A 493 18.44 13.88 24.39
N ILE A 494 18.01 12.64 24.46
CA ILE A 494 18.24 11.80 25.64
C ILE A 494 19.65 11.23 25.58
N THR A 495 20.54 11.81 26.38
CA THR A 495 21.94 11.38 26.46
C THR A 495 22.09 10.12 27.30
N PRO A 496 23.11 9.27 27.06
CA PRO A 496 23.35 8.08 27.87
C PRO A 496 23.54 8.36 29.37
N GLY A 497 23.98 9.57 29.74
CA GLY A 497 24.17 9.97 31.14
C GLY A 497 22.87 10.23 31.92
N GLU A 498 21.73 10.38 31.23
CA GLU A 498 20.41 10.61 31.84
C GLU A 498 19.63 9.31 32.09
N ILE A 499 20.16 8.17 31.65
CA ILE A 499 19.52 6.86 31.81
C ILE A 499 19.65 6.41 33.27
N VAL A 500 18.51 6.12 33.90
CA VAL A 500 18.45 5.65 35.29
C VAL A 500 18.21 4.15 35.36
N TYR A 501 17.49 3.59 34.39
CA TYR A 501 17.10 2.19 34.39
C TYR A 501 17.29 1.55 33.01
N THR A 502 17.77 0.31 32.98
CA THR A 502 17.84 -0.52 31.76
C THR A 502 17.25 -1.89 32.03
N THR A 503 16.50 -2.47 31.10
CA THR A 503 15.98 -3.85 31.26
C THR A 503 17.01 -4.93 30.93
N GLU A 504 18.20 -4.56 30.45
CA GLU A 504 19.28 -5.53 30.17
C GLU A 504 19.94 -6.03 31.45
N LYS A 505 20.14 -5.15 32.43
CA LYS A 505 20.76 -5.48 33.72
C LYS A 505 19.71 -5.94 34.73
N ASP A 506 20.10 -6.77 35.69
CA ASP A 506 19.21 -7.13 36.79
C ASP A 506 18.96 -5.93 37.72
N LEU A 507 17.79 -5.87 38.35
CA LEU A 507 17.35 -4.77 39.22
C LEU A 507 18.28 -4.55 40.41
N LEU A 508 18.93 -5.62 40.87
CA LEU A 508 19.83 -5.60 42.03
C LEU A 508 21.16 -4.90 41.71
N ASP A 509 21.74 -5.21 40.54
CA ASP A 509 22.99 -4.59 40.08
C ASP A 509 22.81 -3.09 39.82
N GLN A 510 21.66 -2.70 39.27
CA GLN A 510 21.34 -1.30 39.00
C GLN A 510 21.16 -0.47 40.29
N LYS A 511 20.46 -1.01 41.30
CA LYS A 511 20.31 -0.34 42.61
C LYS A 511 21.65 -0.19 43.33
N TYR A 512 22.56 -1.12 43.12
CA TYR A 512 23.91 -1.05 43.67
C TYR A 512 24.72 0.08 43.01
N GLU A 513 24.73 0.14 41.67
CA GLU A 513 25.43 1.19 40.89
C GLU A 513 24.93 2.60 41.26
N VAL A 514 23.61 2.82 41.34
CA VAL A 514 23.03 4.12 41.72
C VAL A 514 23.46 4.55 43.14
N ARG A 515 23.46 3.62 44.10
CA ARG A 515 23.88 3.90 45.49
C ARG A 515 25.37 4.15 45.62
N GLU A 516 26.20 3.54 44.79
CA GLU A 516 27.63 3.85 44.72
C GLU A 516 27.89 5.20 44.08
N TRP A 517 27.14 5.54 43.04
CA TRP A 517 27.21 6.83 42.38
C TRP A 517 26.83 7.98 43.33
N GLU A 518 25.70 7.87 44.05
CA GLU A 518 25.31 8.86 45.06
C GLU A 518 26.37 9.03 46.17
N ARG A 519 27.03 7.93 46.57
CA ARG A 519 28.13 7.95 47.54
C ARG A 519 29.34 8.72 46.99
N ARG A 520 29.69 8.51 45.71
CA ARG A 520 30.78 9.22 45.04
C ARG A 520 30.44 10.69 44.83
N PHE A 521 29.21 11.00 44.46
CA PHE A 521 28.73 12.37 44.28
C PHE A 521 28.79 13.16 45.58
N LYS A 522 28.26 12.61 46.68
CA LYS A 522 28.34 13.24 48.02
C LYS A 522 29.78 13.46 48.48
N LYS A 523 30.71 12.59 48.08
CA LYS A 523 32.12 12.73 48.43
C LYS A 523 32.81 13.85 47.65
N LEU A 524 32.41 14.07 46.40
CA LEU A 524 32.87 15.20 45.57
C LEU A 524 32.24 16.54 45.98
N GLU A 525 31.10 16.53 46.65
CA GLU A 525 30.44 17.73 47.19
C GLU A 525 30.97 18.11 48.58
N SER A 526 31.61 17.16 49.28
CA SER A 526 32.22 17.36 50.60
C SER A 526 33.71 17.73 50.57
N ASP A 527 34.38 17.47 49.45
CA ASP A 527 35.75 17.90 49.13
C ASP A 527 35.71 19.24 48.40
#